data_AF-A0A2U3JX85-F1
#
_entry.id   AF-A0A2U3JX85-F1
#
_cell.length_a   1.000
_cell.length_b   1.000
_cell.length_c   1.000
_cell.angle_alpha   90.00
_cell.angle_beta   90.00
_cell.angle_gamma   90.00
#
_symmetry.space_group_name_H-M   'P 1'
#
loop_
_entity.id
_entity.type
_entity.pdbx_description
1 polymer ?
#
loop_
_entity_poly.entity_id
_entity_poly.type
_entity_poly.pdbx_seq_one_letter_code
_entity_poly.pdbx_strand_id
1 'polypeptide(L)'
;MREEIEYGPEKIIFHSAEENAETIAKSDVVMMSGCTIVNGTFRELISKAKKARIIGMYGPSAQIVPDFLLSYGINYISSRRIINHSGIVDQFMNAMDLGGAFKSDMKAYYVCNF
;
A
#
# COMPACT_ATOMS: atom_id res chain seq x y z
N MET A 1 -12.82 -28.78 23.16
CA MET A 1 -12.80 -27.31 22.98
C MET A 1 -12.42 -27.04 21.53
N ARG A 2 -13.32 -26.50 20.72
CA ARG A 2 -12.94 -25.88 19.45
C ARG A 2 -12.61 -24.43 19.80
N GLU A 3 -11.38 -24.01 19.52
CA GLU A 3 -10.92 -22.64 19.76
C GLU A 3 -11.87 -21.64 19.09
N GLU A 4 -12.16 -20.55 19.81
CA GLU A 4 -13.04 -19.46 19.41
C GLU A 4 -12.52 -18.83 18.11
N ILE A 5 -13.24 -19.03 17.01
CA ILE A 5 -12.97 -18.33 15.76
C ILE A 5 -13.43 -16.89 15.97
N GLU A 6 -12.47 -15.97 16.11
CA GLU A 6 -12.73 -14.53 16.02
C GLU A 6 -13.00 -14.17 14.56
N TYR A 7 -14.24 -13.80 14.26
CA TYR A 7 -14.57 -13.22 12.97
C TYR A 7 -14.13 -11.76 12.96
N GLY A 8 -13.40 -11.36 11.90
CA GLY A 8 -13.00 -9.97 11.70
C GLY A 8 -14.19 -9.01 11.71
N PRO A 9 -13.96 -7.70 11.88
CA PRO A 9 -15.03 -6.74 12.15
C PRO A 9 -16.14 -6.83 11.10
N GLU A 10 -17.41 -6.80 11.56
CA GLU A 10 -18.65 -7.13 10.81
C GLU A 10 -18.84 -6.42 9.46
N LYS A 11 -18.03 -5.40 9.16
CA LYS A 11 -18.14 -4.53 7.98
C LYS A 11 -17.01 -4.72 6.96
N ILE A 12 -16.15 -5.73 7.12
CA ILE A 12 -15.14 -6.08 6.13
C ILE A 12 -15.74 -7.06 5.12
N ILE A 13 -15.76 -6.64 3.86
CA ILE A 13 -16.16 -7.48 2.73
C ILE A 13 -14.91 -7.72 1.90
N PHE A 14 -14.60 -9.00 1.66
CA PHE A 14 -13.54 -9.39 0.74
C PHE A 14 -14.14 -9.57 -0.65
N HIS A 15 -13.54 -8.90 -1.62
CA HIS A 15 -13.93 -8.98 -3.03
C HIS A 15 -12.86 -9.70 -3.82
N SER A 16 -13.26 -10.42 -4.87
CA SER A 16 -12.34 -10.98 -5.85
C SER A 16 -11.87 -9.90 -6.84
N ALA A 17 -10.87 -10.23 -7.66
CA ALA A 17 -10.35 -9.28 -8.65
C ALA A 17 -11.38 -8.92 -9.73
N GLU A 18 -12.32 -9.82 -10.02
CA GLU A 18 -13.40 -9.63 -10.99
C GLU A 18 -14.36 -8.49 -10.58
N GLU A 19 -14.51 -8.26 -9.28
CA GLU A 19 -15.38 -7.22 -8.72
C GLU A 19 -14.71 -5.83 -8.66
N ASN A 20 -13.39 -5.74 -8.93
CA ASN A 20 -12.62 -4.49 -8.81
C ASN A 20 -13.27 -3.31 -9.52
N ALA A 21 -13.80 -3.52 -10.73
CA ALA A 21 -14.42 -2.46 -11.52
C ALA A 21 -15.60 -1.80 -10.79
N GLU A 22 -16.48 -2.60 -10.20
CA GLU A 22 -17.66 -2.12 -9.51
C GLU A 22 -17.32 -1.53 -8.14
N THR A 23 -16.53 -2.26 -7.36
CA THR A 23 -16.19 -1.87 -5.98
C THR A 23 -15.36 -0.59 -5.94
N ILE A 24 -14.32 -0.49 -6.77
CA ILE A 24 -13.45 0.69 -6.81
C ILE A 24 -14.22 1.91 -7.34
N ALA A 25 -15.07 1.74 -8.35
CA ALA A 25 -15.83 2.87 -8.91
C ALA A 25 -16.86 3.48 -7.95
N LYS A 26 -17.30 2.71 -6.95
CA LYS A 26 -18.23 3.16 -5.88
C LYS A 26 -17.50 3.63 -4.62
N SER A 27 -16.18 3.48 -4.55
CA SER A 27 -15.39 3.79 -3.35
C SER A 27 -15.12 5.28 -3.21
N ASP A 28 -15.34 5.82 -2.01
CA ASP A 28 -14.94 7.18 -1.66
C ASP A 28 -13.43 7.31 -1.47
N VAL A 29 -12.79 6.25 -0.96
CA VAL A 29 -11.37 6.18 -0.65
C VAL A 29 -10.82 4.87 -1.19
N VAL A 30 -9.72 4.96 -1.94
CA VAL A 30 -9.04 3.79 -2.52
C VAL A 30 -7.60 3.79 -2.03
N MET A 31 -7.18 2.72 -1.38
CA MET A 31 -5.80 2.54 -0.90
C MET A 31 -5.15 1.36 -1.62
N MET A 32 -4.14 1.63 -2.43
CA MET A 32 -3.41 0.61 -3.20
C MET A 32 -2.08 0.26 -2.54
N SER A 33 -1.75 -1.03 -2.46
CA SER A 33 -0.38 -1.43 -2.12
C SER A 33 0.57 -1.00 -3.24
N GLY A 34 1.77 -0.55 -2.90
CA GLY A 34 2.84 -0.28 -3.88
C GLY A 34 3.21 -1.51 -4.72
N CYS A 35 2.89 -2.72 -4.26
CA CYS A 35 3.05 -3.96 -5.04
C CYS A 35 2.22 -3.97 -6.33
N THR A 36 1.19 -3.14 -6.45
CA THR A 36 0.42 -2.97 -7.70
C THR A 36 1.28 -2.46 -8.86
N ILE A 37 2.38 -1.74 -8.57
CA ILE A 37 3.37 -1.34 -9.57
C ILE A 37 4.16 -2.57 -10.03
N VAL A 38 4.62 -3.38 -9.07
CA VAL A 38 5.48 -4.55 -9.31
C VAL A 38 4.75 -5.61 -10.14
N ASN A 39 3.49 -5.89 -9.83
CA ASN A 39 2.70 -6.91 -10.51
C ASN A 39 1.91 -6.38 -11.73
N GLY A 40 2.11 -5.12 -12.13
CA GLY A 40 1.52 -4.54 -13.34
C GLY A 40 0.04 -4.15 -13.25
N THR A 41 -0.62 -4.27 -12.10
CA THR A 41 -2.05 -3.96 -11.94
C THR A 41 -2.35 -2.48 -11.68
N PHE A 42 -1.33 -1.66 -11.34
CA PHE A 42 -1.51 -0.25 -10.96
C PHE A 42 -2.37 0.57 -11.93
N ARG A 43 -2.04 0.53 -13.24
CA ARG A 43 -2.73 1.34 -14.26
C ARG A 43 -4.20 0.94 -14.41
N GLU A 44 -4.48 -0.35 -14.28
CA GLU A 44 -5.82 -0.92 -14.41
C GLU A 44 -6.69 -0.52 -13.21
N LEU A 45 -6.14 -0.56 -12.00
CA LEU A 45 -6.84 -0.21 -10.77
C LEU A 45 -7.09 1.31 -10.66
N ILE A 46 -6.07 2.13 -10.91
CA ILE A 46 -6.22 3.60 -10.78
C ILE A 46 -7.22 4.17 -11.80
N SER A 47 -7.34 3.53 -12.97
CA SER A 47 -8.33 3.93 -13.98
C SER A 47 -9.78 3.80 -13.50
N LYS A 48 -10.04 2.96 -12.49
CA LYS A 48 -11.36 2.72 -11.88
C LYS A 48 -11.64 3.65 -10.70
N ALA A 49 -10.59 4.20 -10.08
CA ALA A 49 -10.68 5.02 -8.86
C ALA A 49 -11.08 6.48 -9.09
N LYS A 50 -11.50 6.86 -10.32
CA LYS A 50 -11.71 8.26 -10.73
C LYS A 50 -12.72 9.06 -9.90
N LYS A 51 -13.65 8.38 -9.20
CA LYS A 51 -14.65 9.03 -8.34
C LYS A 51 -14.22 9.14 -6.87
N ALA A 52 -13.16 8.45 -6.48
CA ALA A 52 -12.67 8.49 -5.12
C ALA A 52 -12.06 9.87 -4.82
N ARG A 53 -12.41 10.43 -3.65
CA ARG A 53 -11.82 11.68 -3.13
C ARG A 53 -10.39 11.48 -2.66
N ILE A 54 -10.06 10.28 -2.19
CA ILE A 54 -8.70 9.92 -1.78
C ILE A 54 -8.29 8.69 -2.59
N ILE A 55 -7.19 8.83 -3.34
CA ILE A 55 -6.54 7.74 -4.05
C ILE A 55 -5.13 7.66 -3.47
N GLY A 56 -4.94 6.71 -2.56
CA GLY A 56 -3.71 6.54 -1.82
C GLY A 56 -2.89 5.35 -2.28
N MET A 57 -1.58 5.44 -2.06
CA MET A 57 -0.66 4.32 -2.21
C MET A 57 0.16 4.09 -0.94
N TYR A 58 0.31 2.83 -0.52
CA TYR A 58 1.01 2.49 0.71
C TYR A 58 2.04 1.36 0.56
N GLY A 59 2.97 1.33 1.51
CA GLY A 59 3.96 0.26 1.69
C GLY A 59 5.36 0.63 1.16
N PRO A 60 6.39 -0.17 1.48
CA PRO A 60 7.77 0.10 1.05
C PRO A 60 7.92 0.18 -0.47
N SER A 61 7.17 -0.63 -1.24
CA SER A 61 7.18 -0.58 -2.71
C SER A 61 6.64 0.74 -3.30
N ALA A 62 5.99 1.58 -2.48
CA ALA A 62 5.57 2.93 -2.86
C ALA A 62 6.71 3.97 -2.71
N GLN A 63 7.92 3.55 -2.31
CA GLN A 63 9.10 4.39 -2.16
C GLN A 63 9.73 4.76 -3.53
N ILE A 64 8.91 5.30 -4.43
CA ILE A 64 9.33 5.86 -5.71
C ILE A 64 9.18 7.38 -5.69
N VAL A 65 9.62 8.05 -6.76
CA VAL A 65 9.51 9.51 -6.89
C VAL A 65 8.03 9.93 -6.80
N PRO A 66 7.64 10.79 -5.83
CA PRO A 66 6.25 11.17 -5.62
C PRO A 66 5.58 11.74 -6.86
N ASP A 67 6.29 12.60 -7.62
CA ASP A 67 5.78 13.25 -8.82
C ASP A 67 5.21 12.27 -9.85
N PHE A 68 5.83 11.08 -9.97
CA PHE A 68 5.30 10.02 -10.82
C PHE A 68 3.89 9.61 -10.36
N LEU A 69 3.71 9.29 -9.07
CA LEU A 69 2.42 8.87 -8.53
C LEU A 69 1.37 9.99 -8.58
N LEU A 70 1.78 11.22 -8.23
CA LEU A 70 0.92 12.40 -8.29
C LEU A 70 0.39 12.64 -9.72
N SER A 71 1.23 12.42 -10.75
CA SER A 71 0.81 12.56 -12.16
C SER A 71 -0.28 11.58 -12.61
N TYR A 72 -0.50 10.48 -11.87
CA TYR A 72 -1.60 9.52 -12.12
C TYR A 72 -2.84 9.78 -11.27
N GLY A 73 -2.85 10.83 -10.44
CA GLY A 73 -3.97 11.17 -9.56
C GLY A 73 -3.91 10.53 -8.18
N ILE A 74 -2.79 9.89 -7.79
CA ILE A 74 -2.55 9.58 -6.38
C ILE A 74 -2.45 10.91 -5.62
N ASN A 75 -3.16 11.04 -4.50
CA ASN A 75 -3.13 12.23 -3.65
C ASN A 75 -2.71 11.95 -2.21
N TYR A 76 -2.42 10.69 -1.88
CA TYR A 76 -1.86 10.28 -0.60
C TYR A 76 -0.81 9.17 -0.78
N ILE A 77 0.39 9.35 -0.24
CA ILE A 77 1.46 8.34 -0.29
C ILE A 77 1.92 8.09 1.14
N SER A 78 1.89 6.82 1.56
CA SER A 78 2.41 6.37 2.86
C SER A 78 3.48 5.31 2.65
N SER A 79 4.75 5.69 2.78
CA SER A 79 5.86 4.76 2.62
C SER A 79 6.90 4.95 3.73
N ARG A 80 8.06 4.33 3.56
CA ARG A 80 9.16 4.37 4.53
C ARG A 80 10.44 4.70 3.80
N ARG A 81 11.30 5.52 4.39
CA ARG A 81 12.64 5.82 3.90
C ARG A 81 13.67 5.08 4.74
N ILE A 82 14.74 4.60 4.10
CA ILE A 82 15.86 3.97 4.79
C ILE A 82 16.60 5.04 5.61
N ILE A 83 16.87 4.74 6.87
CA ILE A 83 17.65 5.60 7.78
C ILE A 83 18.92 4.92 8.30
N ASN A 84 19.01 3.58 8.18
CA ASN A 84 20.20 2.80 8.51
C ASN A 84 20.53 1.83 7.36
N HIS A 85 21.53 2.19 6.57
CA HIS A 85 21.90 1.42 5.38
C HIS A 85 22.54 0.07 5.69
N SER A 86 23.42 -0.01 6.69
CA SER A 86 24.05 -1.28 7.06
C SER A 86 23.04 -2.22 7.71
N GLY A 87 22.22 -1.68 8.62
CA GLY A 87 21.16 -2.45 9.27
C GLY A 87 20.18 -3.06 8.27
N ILE A 88 19.72 -2.29 7.27
CA ILE A 88 18.81 -2.86 6.27
C ILE A 88 19.47 -3.94 5.41
N VAL A 89 20.75 -3.80 5.05
CA VAL A 89 21.48 -4.84 4.32
C VAL A 89 21.58 -6.11 5.16
N ASP A 90 21.93 -5.99 6.44
CA ASP A 90 22.03 -7.15 7.34
C ASP A 90 20.68 -7.84 7.52
N GLN A 91 19.60 -7.08 7.71
CA GLN A 91 18.27 -7.63 7.87
C GLN A 91 17.79 -8.37 6.62
N PHE A 92 18.07 -7.85 5.43
CA PHE A 92 17.64 -8.48 4.17
C PHE A 92 18.52 -9.66 3.76
N MET A 93 19.83 -9.55 3.94
CA MET A 93 20.79 -10.53 3.42
C MET A 93 21.10 -11.65 4.41
N ASN A 94 21.05 -11.37 5.71
CA ASN A 94 21.57 -12.28 6.74
C ASN A 94 20.48 -12.83 7.67
N ALA A 95 19.45 -12.04 7.99
CA ALA A 95 18.40 -12.44 8.94
C ALA A 95 17.05 -12.78 8.29
N MET A 96 16.75 -12.20 7.12
CA MET A 96 15.43 -12.15 6.50
C MET A 96 14.32 -11.70 7.48
N ASP A 97 14.63 -10.78 8.40
CA ASP A 97 13.64 -10.18 9.31
C ASP A 97 13.14 -8.82 8.77
N LEU A 98 12.12 -8.92 7.91
CA LEU A 98 11.44 -7.75 7.35
C LEU A 98 10.73 -6.92 8.43
N GLY A 99 10.26 -7.55 9.51
CA GLY A 99 9.55 -6.88 10.59
C GLY A 99 10.47 -5.98 11.41
N GLY A 100 11.68 -6.48 11.71
CA GLY A 100 12.78 -5.73 12.31
C GLY A 100 13.19 -4.56 11.41
N ALA A 101 13.51 -4.83 10.14
CA ALA A 101 13.94 -3.80 9.18
C ALA A 101 12.98 -2.60 9.10
N PHE A 102 11.66 -2.85 9.08
CA PHE A 102 10.66 -1.78 9.00
C PHE A 102 10.53 -0.92 10.26
N LYS A 103 11.00 -1.42 11.41
CA LYS A 103 10.92 -0.75 12.71
C LYS A 103 12.21 -0.01 13.06
N SER A 104 13.38 -0.65 12.89
CA SER A 104 14.67 -0.11 13.30
C SER A 104 15.36 0.70 12.20
N ASP A 105 15.24 0.26 10.95
CA ASP A 105 16.13 0.72 9.88
C ASP A 105 15.43 1.61 8.84
N MET A 106 14.12 1.77 8.97
CA MET A 106 13.30 2.64 8.13
C MET A 106 12.40 3.57 8.93
N LYS A 107 12.21 4.80 8.45
CA LYS A 107 11.31 5.80 9.03
C LYS A 107 10.12 6.06 8.09
N ALA A 108 8.90 6.02 8.63
CA ALA A 108 7.70 6.36 7.87
C ALA A 108 7.72 7.81 7.38
N TYR A 109 7.18 8.03 6.19
CA TYR A 109 6.90 9.35 5.63
C TYR A 109 5.57 9.35 4.89
N TYR A 110 5.01 10.54 4.77
CA TYR A 110 3.71 10.77 4.15
C TYR A 110 3.80 11.94 3.17
N VAL A 111 3.17 11.80 2.00
CA VAL A 111 3.00 12.88 1.03
C VAL A 111 1.50 13.03 0.76
N CYS A 112 0.98 14.25 0.90
CA CYS A 112 -0.43 14.56 0.73
C CYS A 112 -0.59 15.72 -0.27
N ASN A 113 -1.54 15.61 -1.19
CA ASN A 113 -1.83 16.63 -2.20
C ASN A 113 -3.36 16.70 -2.46
N PHE A 114 -4.10 17.43 -1.62
CA PHE A 114 -5.57 17.55 -1.67
C PHE A 114 -6.05 18.81 -2.39
#